data_AF-A0A973LTS0-F1
#
_entry.id   AF-A0A973LTS0-F1
#
_cell.length_a   1.000
_cell.length_b   1.000
_cell.length_c   1.000
_cell.angle_alpha   90.00
_cell.angle_beta   90.00
_cell.angle_gamma   90.00
#
_symmetry.space_group_name_H-M   'P 1'
#
loop_
_entity.id
_entity.type
_entity.pdbx_description
1 polymer ?
#
loop_
_entity_poly.entity_id
_entity_poly.type
_entity_poly.pdbx_seq_one_letter_code
_entity_poly.pdbx_strand_id
1 'polypeptide(L)'
;MQSYGVIVGRAGVMSLCQMSFAAIGAWVVLRLNLADAPGGFLLWLVLGGLAAVPVGIAIGLPALRIRGVNLAVVTLGFAVSTDIVLNANQFPGTTELKTVVRPGMFSSDAAYFVLAMIVFVLIAAGLALVNRTRIGRSWLELRHSERAAAAHGISVARSKLTAFAISAFIAGIGGGLMAGQLGLVVSGNFAMMQSLALFAVAVLIGPHNTEGAVIGGIFGAVMATVLEKLRLPQDLGGILFGVMAIFALRSGVSQTDFTRARKRERDARPLLAAMERVPDEEPAPPPASAPVPAVAGDVLEVCGLTVRFGQVVALDGVDLTVPALGVTGLIGPNGAGKSTLISAVTGFAARYEGSVVLDGQPVGRLSPSSRARRGLRRTFQ
;
A
#
# COMPACT_ATOMS: atom_id res chain seq x y z
N MET A 1 -7.73 -0.47 11.05
CA MET A 1 -6.43 0.23 11.17
C MET A 1 -5.25 -0.50 10.51
N GLN A 2 -4.92 -1.76 10.87
CA GLN A 2 -3.78 -2.48 10.25
C GLN A 2 -3.87 -2.58 8.71
N SER A 3 -5.06 -2.77 8.17
CA SER A 3 -5.33 -2.73 6.72
C SER A 3 -4.89 -1.39 6.08
N TYR A 4 -5.30 -0.25 6.66
CA TYR A 4 -4.82 1.08 6.24
C TYR A 4 -3.31 1.23 6.38
N GLY A 5 -2.71 0.63 7.41
CA GLY A 5 -1.27 0.68 7.60
C GLY A 5 -0.47 0.01 6.49
N VAL A 6 -1.01 -1.04 5.87
CA VAL A 6 -0.40 -1.65 4.68
C VAL A 6 -0.55 -0.73 3.47
N ILE A 7 -1.78 -0.38 3.10
CA ILE A 7 -2.04 0.29 1.81
C ILE A 7 -1.69 1.78 1.82
N VAL A 8 -2.12 2.53 2.83
CA VAL A 8 -1.82 3.96 2.97
C VAL A 8 -0.47 4.14 3.63
N GLY A 9 -0.23 3.42 4.73
CA GLY A 9 0.97 3.60 5.54
C GLY A 9 2.24 3.18 4.82
N ARG A 10 2.29 1.95 4.32
CA ARG A 10 3.53 1.42 3.72
C ARG A 10 3.61 1.63 2.23
N ALA A 11 2.54 1.33 1.49
CA ALA A 11 2.56 1.42 0.03
C ALA A 11 2.31 2.84 -0.51
N GLY A 12 1.81 3.76 0.31
CA GLY A 12 1.54 5.15 -0.11
C GLY A 12 0.34 5.28 -1.06
N VAL A 13 -0.57 4.29 -1.05
CA VAL A 13 -1.73 4.25 -1.93
C VAL A 13 -2.98 4.59 -1.13
N MET A 14 -3.70 5.63 -1.55
CA MET A 14 -4.97 6.00 -0.91
C MET A 14 -6.08 5.02 -1.30
N SER A 15 -6.82 4.53 -0.31
CA SER A 15 -7.97 3.64 -0.49
C SER A 15 -9.00 3.97 0.58
N LEU A 16 -10.26 4.15 0.18
CA LEU A 16 -11.39 4.58 1.00
C LEU A 16 -12.52 3.53 1.05
N CYS A 17 -12.20 2.25 0.87
CA CYS A 17 -13.19 1.15 0.76
C CYS A 17 -12.96 -0.01 1.74
N GLN A 18 -12.26 0.23 2.85
CA GLN A 18 -11.89 -0.83 3.79
C GLN A 18 -13.11 -1.47 4.45
N MET A 19 -14.18 -0.71 4.72
CA MET A 19 -15.41 -1.31 5.25
C MET A 19 -16.14 -2.14 4.19
N SER A 20 -15.97 -1.85 2.90
CA SER A 20 -16.47 -2.72 1.83
C SER A 20 -15.76 -4.08 1.82
N PHE A 21 -14.44 -4.10 2.05
CA PHE A 21 -13.70 -5.36 2.25
C PHE A 21 -14.13 -6.09 3.52
N ALA A 22 -14.35 -5.35 4.62
CA ALA A 22 -14.87 -5.90 5.86
C ALA A 22 -16.27 -6.51 5.67
N ALA A 23 -17.16 -5.84 4.93
CA ALA A 23 -18.49 -6.34 4.61
C ALA A 23 -18.44 -7.69 3.89
N ILE A 24 -17.52 -7.88 2.95
CA ILE A 24 -17.34 -9.16 2.25
C ILE A 24 -16.94 -10.25 3.24
N GLY A 25 -16.00 -9.97 4.14
CA GLY A 25 -15.56 -10.93 5.15
C GLY A 25 -16.67 -11.30 6.13
N ALA A 26 -17.44 -10.30 6.58
CA ALA A 26 -18.63 -10.52 7.40
C ALA A 26 -19.65 -11.39 6.66
N TRP A 27 -19.99 -11.03 5.42
CA TRP A 27 -20.95 -11.76 4.60
C TRP A 27 -20.63 -13.26 4.51
N VAL A 28 -19.35 -13.59 4.29
CA VAL A 28 -18.88 -14.99 4.22
C VAL A 28 -19.04 -15.68 5.57
N VAL A 29 -18.66 -15.05 6.67
CA VAL A 29 -18.83 -15.60 8.03
C VAL A 29 -20.30 -15.85 8.33
N LEU A 30 -21.20 -14.91 8.03
CA LEU A 30 -22.64 -15.09 8.24
C LEU A 30 -23.20 -16.22 7.37
N ARG A 31 -22.83 -16.30 6.08
CA ARG A 31 -23.27 -17.41 5.21
C ARG A 31 -22.83 -18.77 5.73
N LEU A 32 -21.58 -18.90 6.16
CA LEU A 32 -21.05 -20.16 6.68
C LEU A 32 -21.68 -20.53 8.03
N ASN A 33 -21.97 -19.54 8.87
CA ASN A 33 -22.69 -19.75 10.12
C ASN A 33 -24.12 -20.24 9.88
N LEU A 34 -24.86 -19.65 8.94
CA LEU A 34 -26.23 -20.08 8.62
C LEU A 34 -26.29 -21.47 7.98
N ALA A 35 -25.25 -21.85 7.26
CA ALA A 35 -25.13 -23.16 6.64
C ALA A 35 -24.62 -24.24 7.62
N ASP A 36 -24.37 -23.89 8.89
CA ASP A 36 -23.73 -24.76 9.88
C ASP A 36 -22.45 -25.44 9.34
N ALA A 37 -21.66 -24.68 8.59
CA ALA A 37 -20.52 -25.21 7.87
C ALA A 37 -19.43 -25.75 8.82
N PRO A 38 -18.77 -26.88 8.51
CA PRO A 38 -17.73 -27.42 9.37
C PRO A 38 -16.50 -26.50 9.49
N GLY A 39 -15.70 -26.70 10.54
CA GLY A 39 -14.44 -25.98 10.80
C GLY A 39 -14.55 -24.75 11.70
N GLY A 40 -15.76 -24.32 12.02
CA GLY A 40 -16.04 -23.31 13.05
C GLY A 40 -15.58 -21.89 12.71
N PHE A 41 -15.84 -20.98 13.64
CA PHE A 41 -15.71 -19.53 13.43
C PHE A 41 -14.30 -19.08 12.99
N LEU A 42 -13.22 -19.70 13.49
CA LEU A 42 -11.86 -19.33 13.11
C LEU A 42 -11.54 -19.66 11.64
N LEU A 43 -12.02 -20.80 11.13
CA LEU A 43 -11.88 -21.13 9.72
C LEU A 43 -12.68 -20.16 8.86
N TRP A 44 -13.93 -19.89 9.24
CA TRP A 44 -14.80 -18.95 8.53
C TRP A 44 -14.19 -17.55 8.49
N LEU A 45 -13.51 -17.13 9.56
CA LEU A 45 -12.79 -15.86 9.63
C LEU A 45 -11.68 -15.76 8.58
N VAL A 46 -10.88 -16.82 8.44
CA VAL A 46 -9.82 -16.89 7.41
C VAL A 46 -10.43 -16.90 6.01
N LEU A 47 -11.48 -17.68 5.79
CA LEU A 47 -12.19 -17.73 4.51
C LEU A 47 -12.81 -16.37 4.15
N GLY A 48 -13.38 -15.65 5.11
CA GLY A 48 -13.89 -14.30 4.91
C GLY A 48 -12.79 -13.30 4.53
N GLY A 49 -11.63 -13.38 5.19
CA GLY A 49 -10.43 -12.65 4.77
C GLY A 49 -10.02 -12.98 3.33
N LEU A 50 -9.94 -14.27 2.98
CA LEU A 50 -9.55 -14.73 1.65
C LEU A 50 -10.56 -14.29 0.57
N ALA A 51 -11.85 -14.28 0.87
CA ALA A 51 -12.90 -13.83 -0.05
C ALA A 51 -12.78 -12.33 -0.41
N ALA A 52 -12.22 -11.51 0.48
CA ALA A 52 -11.95 -10.10 0.20
C ALA A 52 -10.75 -9.89 -0.75
N VAL A 53 -9.82 -10.86 -0.85
CA VAL A 53 -8.57 -10.72 -1.64
C VAL A 53 -8.82 -10.51 -3.14
N PRO A 54 -9.64 -11.31 -3.84
CA PRO A 54 -9.92 -11.10 -5.26
C PRO A 54 -10.50 -9.71 -5.53
N VAL A 55 -11.39 -9.22 -4.66
CA VAL A 55 -11.99 -7.90 -4.78
C VAL A 55 -10.95 -6.80 -4.53
N GLY A 56 -10.08 -6.98 -3.53
CA GLY A 56 -8.92 -6.10 -3.31
C GLY A 56 -8.03 -6.01 -4.55
N ILE A 57 -7.70 -7.13 -5.17
CA ILE A 57 -6.92 -7.19 -6.42
C ILE A 57 -7.65 -6.49 -7.56
N ALA A 58 -8.96 -6.73 -7.73
CA ALA A 58 -9.77 -6.11 -8.76
C ALA A 58 -9.77 -4.57 -8.64
N ILE A 59 -9.93 -4.03 -7.42
CA ILE A 59 -9.84 -2.58 -7.15
C ILE A 59 -8.40 -2.06 -7.28
N GLY A 60 -7.40 -2.91 -7.06
CA GLY A 60 -5.99 -2.60 -7.29
C GLY A 60 -5.61 -2.51 -8.78
N LEU A 61 -6.39 -3.05 -9.72
CA LEU A 61 -6.10 -2.98 -11.15
C LEU A 61 -6.20 -1.54 -11.71
N PRO A 62 -7.27 -0.76 -11.43
CA PRO A 62 -7.30 0.68 -11.74
C PRO A 62 -6.13 1.45 -11.14
N ALA A 63 -5.66 1.08 -9.95
CA ALA A 63 -4.52 1.72 -9.28
C ALA A 63 -3.19 1.59 -10.06
N LEU A 64 -3.12 0.69 -11.05
CA LEU A 64 -1.94 0.57 -11.92
C LEU A 64 -1.83 1.72 -12.92
N ARG A 65 -2.96 2.34 -13.27
CA ARG A 65 -3.04 3.43 -14.27
C ARG A 65 -3.31 4.79 -13.62
N ILE A 66 -3.97 4.80 -12.47
CA ILE A 66 -4.48 6.00 -11.79
C ILE A 66 -3.67 6.25 -10.51
N ARG A 67 -3.42 7.52 -10.17
CA ARG A 67 -2.61 7.92 -9.00
C ARG A 67 -3.32 8.95 -8.13
N GLY A 68 -2.90 9.00 -6.87
CA GLY A 68 -3.30 10.05 -5.92
C GLY A 68 -4.81 10.10 -5.70
N VAL A 69 -5.37 11.31 -5.73
CA VAL A 69 -6.79 11.57 -5.45
C VAL A 69 -7.72 10.82 -6.40
N ASN A 70 -7.34 10.66 -7.68
CA ASN A 70 -8.17 9.97 -8.65
C ASN A 70 -8.42 8.50 -8.26
N LEU A 71 -7.43 7.84 -7.64
CA LEU A 71 -7.62 6.47 -7.14
C LEU A 71 -8.52 6.45 -5.91
N ALA A 72 -8.43 7.45 -5.04
CA ALA A 72 -9.31 7.57 -3.89
C ALA A 72 -10.77 7.68 -4.34
N VAL A 73 -11.05 8.47 -5.38
CA VAL A 73 -12.39 8.59 -5.99
C VAL A 73 -12.89 7.24 -6.53
N VAL A 74 -12.04 6.46 -7.21
CA VAL A 74 -12.40 5.11 -7.68
C VAL A 74 -12.76 4.19 -6.50
N THR A 75 -11.98 4.22 -5.43
CA THR A 75 -12.27 3.40 -4.23
C THR A 75 -13.53 3.86 -3.51
N LEU A 76 -13.81 5.16 -3.49
CA LEU A 76 -15.04 5.72 -2.93
C LEU A 76 -16.25 5.29 -3.74
N GLY A 77 -16.17 5.35 -5.07
CA GLY A 77 -17.23 4.86 -5.96
C GLY A 77 -17.54 3.38 -5.71
N PHE A 78 -16.51 2.54 -5.54
CA PHE A 78 -16.70 1.14 -5.16
C PHE A 78 -17.37 0.99 -3.78
N ALA A 79 -17.01 1.82 -2.80
CA ALA A 79 -17.65 1.78 -1.49
C ALA A 79 -19.14 2.13 -1.57
N VAL A 80 -19.50 3.17 -2.33
CA VAL A 80 -20.91 3.53 -2.58
C VAL A 80 -21.66 2.42 -3.31
N SER A 81 -21.06 1.81 -4.35
CA SER A 81 -21.68 0.67 -5.04
C SER A 81 -21.91 -0.52 -4.11
N THR A 82 -20.95 -0.78 -3.22
CA THR A 82 -21.09 -1.84 -2.21
C THR A 82 -22.24 -1.55 -1.25
N ASP A 83 -22.37 -0.30 -0.78
CA ASP A 83 -23.47 0.11 0.10
C ASP A 83 -24.84 -0.13 -0.56
N ILE A 84 -25.00 0.25 -1.83
CA ILE A 84 -26.25 0.05 -2.58
C ILE A 84 -26.59 -1.45 -2.65
N VAL A 85 -25.61 -2.29 -3.00
CA VAL A 85 -25.80 -3.75 -3.10
C VAL A 85 -26.15 -4.36 -1.74
N LEU A 86 -25.45 -3.97 -0.67
CA LEU A 86 -25.71 -4.50 0.68
C LEU A 86 -27.06 -4.06 1.24
N ASN A 87 -27.49 -2.82 0.97
CA ASN A 87 -28.81 -2.36 1.36
C ASN A 87 -29.93 -3.09 0.62
N ALA A 88 -29.73 -3.38 -0.67
CA ALA A 88 -30.72 -4.10 -1.48
C ALA A 88 -30.86 -5.58 -1.09
N ASN A 89 -29.75 -6.25 -0.77
CA ASN A 89 -29.75 -7.70 -0.51
C ASN A 89 -29.93 -8.07 0.98
N GLN A 90 -29.69 -7.12 1.89
CA GLN A 90 -29.55 -7.35 3.34
C GLN A 90 -28.47 -8.39 3.69
N PHE A 91 -27.95 -8.35 4.91
CA PHE A 91 -26.98 -9.35 5.33
C PHE A 91 -27.67 -10.70 5.57
N PRO A 92 -26.99 -11.84 5.30
CA PRO A 92 -27.54 -13.15 5.59
C PRO A 92 -27.92 -13.28 7.07
N GLY A 93 -29.08 -13.86 7.39
CA GLY A 93 -29.51 -14.10 8.76
C GLY A 93 -30.23 -12.92 9.42
N THR A 94 -30.23 -11.74 8.80
CA THR A 94 -30.96 -10.58 9.31
C THR A 94 -32.47 -10.81 9.38
N THR A 95 -33.07 -11.39 8.34
CA THR A 95 -34.51 -11.68 8.29
C THR A 95 -34.92 -12.78 9.27
N GLU A 96 -34.07 -13.78 9.46
CA GLU A 96 -34.30 -14.93 10.37
C GLU A 96 -33.92 -14.61 11.83
N LEU A 97 -33.38 -13.42 12.09
CA LEU A 97 -32.80 -13.00 13.37
C LEU A 97 -31.76 -14.00 13.93
N LYS A 98 -31.06 -14.70 13.03
CA LYS A 98 -30.00 -15.65 13.40
C LYS A 98 -28.71 -14.91 13.68
N THR A 99 -28.21 -15.06 14.90
CA THR A 99 -26.95 -14.45 15.34
C THR A 99 -25.76 -15.35 15.06
N VAL A 100 -24.64 -14.75 14.68
CA VAL A 100 -23.36 -15.46 14.52
C VAL A 100 -22.94 -16.11 15.84
N VAL A 101 -22.73 -17.42 15.80
CA VAL A 101 -22.31 -18.19 16.95
C VAL A 101 -20.82 -18.01 17.18
N ARG A 102 -20.45 -17.43 18.32
CA ARG A 102 -19.06 -17.31 18.78
C ARG A 102 -18.51 -18.70 19.16
N PRO A 103 -17.18 -18.95 19.03
CA PRO A 103 -16.60 -20.18 19.56
C PRO A 103 -16.89 -20.33 21.06
N GLY A 104 -17.15 -21.56 21.53
CA GLY A 104 -17.60 -21.82 22.90
C GLY A 104 -16.69 -21.22 24.00
N MET A 105 -15.37 -21.28 23.83
CA MET A 105 -14.39 -20.69 24.76
C MET A 105 -14.38 -19.14 24.75
N PHE A 106 -14.98 -18.52 23.73
CA PHE A 106 -14.98 -17.09 23.48
C PHE A 106 -16.41 -16.52 23.37
N SER A 107 -17.35 -17.11 24.11
CA SER A 107 -18.76 -16.71 24.09
C SER A 107 -19.02 -15.38 24.80
N SER A 108 -18.36 -15.13 25.94
CA SER A 108 -18.47 -13.87 26.68
C SER A 108 -17.75 -12.72 25.98
N ASP A 109 -18.20 -11.48 26.22
CA ASP A 109 -17.59 -10.29 25.60
C ASP A 109 -16.10 -10.13 25.97
N ALA A 110 -15.74 -10.42 27.22
CA ALA A 110 -14.35 -10.38 27.68
C ALA A 110 -13.49 -11.44 26.97
N ALA A 111 -13.99 -12.68 26.84
CA ALA A 111 -13.28 -13.73 26.15
C ALA A 111 -13.19 -13.44 24.64
N TYR A 112 -14.25 -12.92 24.03
CA TYR A 112 -14.25 -12.50 22.64
C TYR A 112 -13.28 -11.35 22.37
N PHE A 113 -13.16 -10.40 23.30
CA PHE A 113 -12.12 -9.36 23.23
C PHE A 113 -10.71 -9.96 23.24
N VAL A 114 -10.45 -10.97 24.08
CA VAL A 114 -9.17 -11.71 24.09
C VAL A 114 -8.92 -12.39 22.73
N LEU A 115 -9.94 -13.01 22.13
CA LEU A 115 -9.84 -13.59 20.79
C LEU A 115 -9.48 -12.52 19.74
N ALA A 116 -10.16 -11.37 19.75
CA ALA A 116 -9.86 -10.27 18.84
C ALA A 116 -8.42 -9.75 19.01
N MET A 117 -7.94 -9.68 20.25
CA MET A 117 -6.55 -9.32 20.56
C MET A 117 -5.54 -10.36 20.07
N ILE A 118 -5.83 -11.66 20.22
CA ILE A 118 -4.99 -12.73 19.66
C ILE A 118 -4.90 -12.60 18.14
N VAL A 119 -6.04 -12.44 17.46
CA VAL A 119 -6.07 -12.26 15.99
C VAL A 119 -5.30 -11.00 15.59
N PHE A 120 -5.46 -9.90 16.33
CA PHE A 120 -4.70 -8.68 16.10
C PHE A 120 -3.18 -8.91 16.22
N VAL A 121 -2.72 -9.59 17.27
CA VAL A 121 -1.29 -9.89 17.48
C VAL A 121 -0.76 -10.79 16.37
N LEU A 122 -1.52 -11.81 15.94
CA LEU A 122 -1.14 -12.68 14.82
C LEU A 122 -1.01 -11.90 13.51
N ILE A 123 -1.96 -11.00 13.20
CA ILE A 123 -1.87 -10.12 12.02
C ILE A 123 -0.65 -9.19 12.14
N ALA A 124 -0.41 -8.59 13.31
CA ALA A 124 0.72 -7.71 13.52
C ALA A 124 2.06 -8.44 13.36
N ALA A 125 2.18 -9.66 13.90
CA ALA A 125 3.35 -10.52 13.75
C ALA A 125 3.55 -10.95 12.29
N GLY A 126 2.48 -11.37 11.61
CA GLY A 126 2.51 -11.72 10.18
C GLY A 126 2.97 -10.54 9.31
N LEU A 127 2.45 -9.34 9.58
CA LEU A 127 2.89 -8.12 8.90
C LEU A 127 4.36 -7.79 9.21
N ALA A 128 4.82 -7.98 10.45
CA ALA A 128 6.22 -7.79 10.81
C ALA A 128 7.15 -8.73 10.03
N LEU A 129 6.74 -9.98 9.80
CA LEU A 129 7.45 -10.93 8.95
C LEU A 129 7.42 -10.51 7.47
N VAL A 130 6.25 -10.16 6.93
CA VAL A 130 6.11 -9.67 5.55
C VAL A 130 6.99 -8.44 5.31
N ASN A 131 7.09 -7.54 6.29
CA ASN A 131 7.92 -6.34 6.22
C ASN A 131 9.42 -6.62 6.08
N ARG A 132 9.88 -7.81 6.50
CA ARG A 132 11.27 -8.24 6.31
C ARG A 132 11.53 -8.79 4.91
N THR A 133 10.49 -9.16 4.16
CA THR A 133 10.59 -9.73 2.81
C THR A 133 10.75 -8.66 1.73
N ARG A 134 11.03 -9.11 0.49
CA ARG A 134 11.10 -8.23 -0.69
C ARG A 134 9.79 -7.48 -0.96
N ILE A 135 8.64 -8.09 -0.68
CA ILE A 135 7.31 -7.48 -0.88
C ILE A 135 7.12 -6.32 0.10
N GLY A 136 7.41 -6.53 1.39
CA GLY A 136 7.25 -5.50 2.39
C GLY A 136 8.22 -4.33 2.24
N ARG A 137 9.43 -4.58 1.71
CA ARG A 137 10.40 -3.54 1.34
C ARG A 137 9.99 -2.77 0.08
N SER A 138 9.39 -3.46 -0.90
CA SER A 138 8.98 -2.82 -2.15
C SER A 138 7.87 -1.79 -1.96
N TRP A 139 7.01 -1.98 -0.96
CA TRP A 139 6.00 -0.98 -0.59
C TRP A 139 6.61 0.33 -0.10
N LEU A 140 7.67 0.27 0.72
CA LEU A 140 8.34 1.47 1.23
C LEU A 140 8.95 2.31 0.10
N GLU A 141 9.63 1.66 -0.85
CA GLU A 141 10.17 2.37 -2.02
C GLU A 141 9.05 2.95 -2.90
N LEU A 142 7.97 2.18 -3.09
CA LEU A 142 6.81 2.61 -3.87
C LEU A 142 6.18 3.89 -3.30
N ARG A 143 6.09 4.02 -1.97
CA ARG A 143 5.52 5.19 -1.28
C ARG A 143 6.24 6.49 -1.63
N HIS A 144 7.56 6.45 -1.82
CA HIS A 144 8.34 7.65 -2.12
C HIS A 144 8.29 8.00 -3.60
N SER A 145 8.51 7.02 -4.49
CA SER A 145 8.44 7.26 -5.93
C SER A 145 8.27 5.97 -6.72
N GLU A 146 7.15 5.86 -7.43
CA GLU A 146 6.91 4.72 -8.34
C GLU A 146 7.96 4.64 -9.46
N ARG A 147 8.43 5.80 -9.94
CA ARG A 147 9.40 5.86 -11.05
C ARG A 147 10.78 5.41 -10.57
N ALA A 148 11.20 5.87 -9.39
CA ALA A 148 12.47 5.45 -8.80
C ALA A 148 12.46 3.95 -8.45
N ALA A 149 11.39 3.47 -7.81
CA ALA A 149 11.23 2.04 -7.51
C ALA A 149 11.32 1.19 -8.79
N ALA A 150 10.65 1.61 -9.87
CA ALA A 150 10.73 0.91 -11.15
C ALA A 150 12.16 0.88 -11.72
N ALA A 151 12.93 1.96 -11.57
CA ALA A 151 14.31 2.02 -12.03
C ALA A 151 15.29 1.21 -11.16
N HIS A 152 14.93 0.89 -9.91
CA HIS A 152 15.65 -0.08 -9.07
C HIS A 152 15.25 -1.54 -9.34
N GLY A 153 14.37 -1.79 -10.32
CA GLY A 153 13.94 -3.15 -10.66
C GLY A 153 12.75 -3.65 -9.86
N ILE A 154 12.05 -2.77 -9.13
CA ILE A 154 10.83 -3.13 -8.40
C ILE A 154 9.63 -3.06 -9.33
N SER A 155 8.83 -4.13 -9.35
CA SER A 155 7.55 -4.10 -10.06
C SER A 155 6.53 -3.26 -9.28
N VAL A 156 6.23 -2.07 -9.79
CA VAL A 156 5.18 -1.18 -9.27
C VAL A 156 3.83 -1.91 -9.23
N ALA A 157 3.51 -2.66 -10.29
CA ALA A 157 2.25 -3.37 -10.38
C ALA A 157 2.10 -4.46 -9.31
N ARG A 158 3.10 -5.36 -9.18
CA ARG A 158 3.06 -6.39 -8.14
C ARG A 158 3.02 -5.78 -6.73
N SER A 159 3.75 -4.69 -6.50
CA SER A 159 3.78 -4.01 -5.20
C SER A 159 2.41 -3.42 -4.84
N LYS A 160 1.73 -2.74 -5.78
CA LYS A 160 0.37 -2.23 -5.57
C LYS A 160 -0.64 -3.35 -5.33
N LEU A 161 -0.64 -4.38 -6.18
CA LEU A 161 -1.60 -5.47 -6.09
C LEU A 161 -1.45 -6.29 -4.79
N THR A 162 -0.22 -6.57 -4.37
CA THR A 162 0.04 -7.25 -3.09
C THR A 162 -0.37 -6.40 -1.88
N ALA A 163 -0.16 -5.08 -1.93
CA ALA A 163 -0.63 -4.17 -0.89
C ALA A 163 -2.16 -4.18 -0.78
N PHE A 164 -2.87 -4.13 -1.92
CA PHE A 164 -4.33 -4.23 -1.94
C PHE A 164 -4.84 -5.58 -1.45
N ALA A 165 -4.24 -6.68 -1.89
CA ALA A 165 -4.60 -8.04 -1.48
C ALA A 165 -4.49 -8.23 0.04
N ILE A 166 -3.32 -7.88 0.62
CA ILE A 166 -3.07 -8.05 2.06
C ILE A 166 -3.93 -7.08 2.87
N SER A 167 -4.12 -5.85 2.39
CA SER A 167 -5.03 -4.89 3.01
C SER A 167 -6.47 -5.38 3.05
N ALA A 168 -6.98 -5.93 1.94
CA ALA A 168 -8.33 -6.47 1.84
C ALA A 168 -8.52 -7.71 2.72
N PHE A 169 -7.53 -8.61 2.77
CA PHE A 169 -7.53 -9.76 3.67
C PHE A 169 -7.71 -9.35 5.13
N ILE A 170 -6.90 -8.39 5.59
CA ILE A 170 -6.95 -7.89 6.97
C ILE A 170 -8.28 -7.20 7.26
N ALA A 171 -8.80 -6.41 6.31
CA ALA A 171 -10.11 -5.77 6.47
C ALA A 171 -11.25 -6.79 6.51
N GLY A 172 -11.21 -7.83 5.67
CA GLY A 172 -12.17 -8.94 5.66
C GLY A 172 -12.18 -9.70 6.99
N ILE A 173 -11.01 -10.02 7.55
CA ILE A 173 -10.93 -10.57 8.92
C ILE A 173 -11.57 -9.61 9.93
N GLY A 174 -11.28 -8.31 9.83
CA GLY A 174 -11.91 -7.30 10.69
C GLY A 174 -13.44 -7.34 10.65
N GLY A 175 -14.03 -7.49 9.45
CA GLY A 175 -15.48 -7.62 9.31
C GLY A 175 -16.05 -8.92 9.88
N GLY A 176 -15.34 -10.05 9.71
CA GLY A 176 -15.72 -11.31 10.34
C GLY A 176 -15.69 -11.25 11.88
N LEU A 177 -14.67 -10.59 12.45
CA LEU A 177 -14.62 -10.31 13.89
C LEU A 177 -15.77 -9.41 14.33
N MET A 178 -16.12 -8.41 13.53
CA MET A 178 -17.26 -7.53 13.82
C MET A 178 -18.58 -8.29 13.79
N ALA A 179 -18.72 -9.28 12.90
CA ALA A 179 -19.90 -10.13 12.83
C ALA A 179 -20.08 -10.98 14.10
N GLY A 180 -19.01 -11.58 14.62
CA GLY A 180 -19.08 -12.28 15.90
C GLY A 180 -19.30 -11.33 17.10
N GLN A 181 -18.81 -10.09 17.04
CA GLN A 181 -19.03 -9.10 18.10
C GLN A 181 -20.49 -8.67 18.16
N LEU A 182 -21.06 -8.24 17.03
CA LEU A 182 -22.42 -7.72 16.94
C LEU A 182 -23.47 -8.83 17.00
N GLY A 183 -23.11 -10.05 16.62
CA GLY A 183 -24.02 -11.19 16.47
C GLY A 183 -24.90 -11.06 15.23
N LEU A 184 -25.55 -9.92 15.07
CA LEU A 184 -26.43 -9.58 13.96
C LEU A 184 -25.88 -8.33 13.28
N VAL A 185 -25.73 -8.39 11.96
CA VAL A 185 -25.02 -7.37 11.20
C VAL A 185 -25.95 -6.75 10.18
N VAL A 186 -25.84 -5.44 9.97
CA VAL A 186 -26.61 -4.67 8.99
C VAL A 186 -25.69 -3.83 8.10
N SER A 187 -26.21 -3.38 6.95
CA SER A 187 -25.47 -2.56 5.98
C SER A 187 -24.86 -1.30 6.59
N GLY A 188 -25.56 -0.63 7.51
CA GLY A 188 -25.07 0.57 8.19
C GLY A 188 -23.76 0.37 8.97
N ASN A 189 -23.46 -0.86 9.40
CA ASN A 189 -22.19 -1.17 10.06
C ASN A 189 -20.98 -1.06 9.13
N PHE A 190 -21.16 -1.18 7.81
CA PHE A 190 -20.09 -1.16 6.82
C PHE A 190 -20.19 -0.02 5.80
N ALA A 191 -21.01 0.97 6.09
CA ALA A 191 -21.25 2.09 5.19
C ALA A 191 -19.94 2.77 4.75
N MET A 192 -19.95 3.34 3.54
CA MET A 192 -18.88 4.17 2.99
C MET A 192 -18.43 5.25 3.97
N MET A 193 -19.38 5.86 4.71
CA MET A 193 -19.06 6.87 5.72
C MET A 193 -18.16 6.33 6.83
N GLN A 194 -18.32 5.07 7.22
CA GLN A 194 -17.44 4.40 8.18
C GLN A 194 -16.04 4.16 7.60
N SER A 195 -15.91 3.87 6.31
CA SER A 195 -14.59 3.80 5.65
C SER A 195 -13.89 5.15 5.66
N LEU A 196 -14.61 6.24 5.38
CA LEU A 196 -14.04 7.58 5.44
C LEU A 196 -13.63 7.95 6.87
N ALA A 197 -14.46 7.60 7.85
CA ALA A 197 -14.15 7.78 9.27
C ALA A 197 -12.88 7.00 9.66
N LEU A 198 -12.79 5.70 9.37
CA LEU A 198 -11.60 4.93 9.73
C LEU A 198 -10.34 5.38 8.97
N PHE A 199 -10.47 5.83 7.72
CA PHE A 199 -9.34 6.38 6.96
C PHE A 199 -8.76 7.61 7.64
N ALA A 200 -9.59 8.57 8.03
CA ALA A 200 -9.06 9.77 8.65
C ALA A 200 -8.58 9.52 10.11
N VAL A 201 -9.08 8.50 10.83
CA VAL A 201 -8.48 8.03 12.10
C VAL A 201 -7.09 7.49 11.80
N ALA A 202 -6.96 6.68 10.73
CA ALA A 202 -5.68 6.14 10.30
C ALA A 202 -4.68 7.25 9.97
N VAL A 203 -5.09 8.31 9.28
CA VAL A 203 -4.24 9.47 8.96
C VAL A 203 -3.84 10.25 10.22
N LEU A 204 -4.81 10.52 11.12
CA LEU A 204 -4.56 11.24 12.38
C LEU A 204 -3.55 10.50 13.27
N ILE A 205 -3.80 9.21 13.49
CA ILE A 205 -2.99 8.38 14.40
C ILE A 205 -1.68 7.95 13.76
N GLY A 206 -1.61 7.93 12.43
CA GLY A 206 -0.42 7.59 11.67
C GLY A 206 -0.50 6.15 11.20
N PRO A 207 -0.77 5.91 9.91
CA PRO A 207 -1.01 4.54 9.42
C PRO A 207 0.30 3.72 9.40
N HIS A 208 1.46 4.36 9.51
CA HIS A 208 2.77 3.72 9.41
C HIS A 208 3.11 2.81 10.59
N ASN A 209 2.42 2.97 11.73
CA ASN A 209 2.79 2.35 13.00
C ASN A 209 1.75 1.30 13.43
N THR A 210 2.20 0.10 13.75
CA THR A 210 1.35 -1.00 14.25
C THR A 210 0.65 -0.63 15.56
N GLU A 211 1.29 0.17 16.40
CA GLU A 211 0.71 0.75 17.64
C GLU A 211 -0.49 1.64 17.35
N GLY A 212 -0.51 2.32 16.20
CA GLY A 212 -1.62 3.19 15.81
C GLY A 212 -2.94 2.45 15.66
N ALA A 213 -2.91 1.14 15.41
CA ALA A 213 -4.11 0.33 15.41
C ALA A 213 -4.71 0.11 16.80
N VAL A 214 -3.87 -0.06 17.83
CA VAL A 214 -4.31 -0.18 19.22
C VAL A 214 -4.82 1.16 19.71
N ILE A 215 -4.07 2.24 19.47
CA ILE A 215 -4.47 3.60 19.84
C ILE A 215 -5.79 3.97 19.17
N GLY A 216 -5.97 3.65 17.88
CA GLY A 216 -7.22 3.90 17.17
C GLY A 216 -8.41 3.10 17.69
N GLY A 217 -8.18 1.84 18.07
CA GLY A 217 -9.22 1.01 18.71
C GLY A 217 -9.64 1.56 20.06
N ILE A 218 -8.67 1.89 20.93
CA ILE A 218 -8.93 2.48 22.25
C ILE A 218 -9.63 3.84 22.10
N PHE A 219 -9.15 4.70 21.21
CA PHE A 219 -9.76 6.00 20.95
C PHE A 219 -11.22 5.85 20.52
N GLY A 220 -11.51 4.94 19.58
CA GLY A 220 -12.89 4.65 19.15
C GLY A 220 -13.78 4.16 20.31
N ALA A 221 -13.28 3.21 21.11
CA ALA A 221 -14.03 2.67 22.24
C ALA A 221 -14.29 3.73 23.33
N VAL A 222 -13.26 4.46 23.75
CA VAL A 222 -13.36 5.51 24.77
C VAL A 222 -14.27 6.63 24.30
N MET A 223 -14.14 7.07 23.05
CA MET A 223 -14.99 8.11 22.48
C MET A 223 -16.47 7.68 22.51
N ALA A 224 -16.79 6.47 22.05
CA ALA A 224 -18.14 5.94 22.08
C ALA A 224 -18.73 5.91 23.50
N THR A 225 -17.97 5.43 24.48
CA THR A 225 -18.38 5.38 25.89
C THR A 225 -18.56 6.79 26.50
N VAL A 226 -17.69 7.74 26.15
CA VAL A 226 -17.79 9.13 26.63
C VAL A 226 -19.05 9.79 26.08
N LEU A 227 -19.33 9.66 24.78
CA LEU A 227 -20.54 10.22 24.16
C LEU A 227 -21.79 9.63 24.78
N GLU A 228 -21.81 8.30 24.99
CA GLU A 228 -22.92 7.61 25.64
C GLU A 228 -23.14 8.09 27.07
N LYS A 229 -22.08 8.16 27.89
CA LYS A 229 -22.17 8.65 29.29
C LYS A 229 -22.63 10.10 29.37
N LEU A 230 -22.24 10.93 28.40
CA LEU A 230 -22.65 12.33 28.31
C LEU A 230 -24.02 12.51 27.62
N ARG A 231 -24.69 11.42 27.20
CA ARG A 231 -25.96 11.42 26.45
C ARG A 231 -25.92 12.29 25.19
N LEU A 232 -24.75 12.36 24.56
CA LEU A 232 -24.53 13.09 23.33
C LEU A 232 -24.92 12.22 22.12
N PRO A 233 -25.46 12.82 21.04
CA PRO A 233 -25.67 12.11 19.78
C PRO A 233 -24.36 11.48 19.28
N GLN A 234 -24.40 10.20 18.90
CA GLN A 234 -23.24 9.48 18.35
C GLN A 234 -22.71 10.15 17.07
N ASP A 235 -23.56 10.88 16.34
CA ASP A 235 -23.19 11.65 15.16
C ASP A 235 -22.17 12.76 15.45
N LEU A 236 -22.15 13.31 16.68
CA LEU A 236 -21.13 14.25 17.11
C LEU A 236 -19.73 13.62 17.10
N GLY A 237 -19.64 12.31 17.29
CA GLY A 237 -18.41 11.55 17.15
C GLY A 237 -17.84 11.69 15.72
N GLY A 238 -18.70 11.60 14.70
CA GLY A 238 -18.34 11.79 13.30
C GLY A 238 -17.91 13.23 12.96
N ILE A 239 -18.56 14.23 13.57
CA ILE A 239 -18.22 15.66 13.37
C ILE A 239 -16.89 16.01 14.05
N LEU A 240 -16.73 15.67 15.33
CA LEU A 240 -15.49 15.88 16.08
C LEU A 240 -14.32 15.19 15.37
N PHE A 241 -14.59 13.99 14.85
CA PHE A 241 -13.68 13.25 14.03
C PHE A 241 -13.28 13.99 12.73
N GLY A 242 -14.25 14.50 11.97
CA GLY A 242 -13.98 15.26 10.74
C GLY A 242 -13.11 16.50 10.99
N VAL A 243 -13.37 17.22 12.09
CA VAL A 243 -12.56 18.38 12.52
C VAL A 243 -11.13 17.94 12.87
N MET A 244 -10.97 16.87 13.64
CA MET A 244 -9.66 16.33 14.01
C MET A 244 -8.86 15.83 12.79
N ALA A 245 -9.54 15.26 11.80
CA ALA A 245 -8.94 14.82 10.54
C ALA A 245 -8.37 15.99 9.72
N ILE A 246 -9.14 17.08 9.60
CA ILE A 246 -8.69 18.32 8.92
C ILE A 246 -7.46 18.89 9.65
N PHE A 247 -7.49 18.89 10.98
CA PHE A 247 -6.36 19.38 11.78
C PHE A 247 -5.10 18.51 11.60
N ALA A 248 -5.25 17.19 11.57
CA ALA A 248 -4.15 16.26 11.28
C ALA A 248 -3.56 16.49 9.89
N LEU A 249 -4.41 16.59 8.87
CA LEU A 249 -3.99 16.85 7.49
C LEU A 249 -3.24 18.19 7.37
N ARG A 250 -3.68 19.23 8.09
CA ARG A 250 -3.00 20.53 8.12
C ARG A 250 -1.66 20.48 8.83
N SER A 251 -1.55 19.67 9.89
CA SER A 251 -0.31 19.57 10.68
C SER A 251 0.82 18.83 9.95
N GLY A 252 0.50 17.96 8.98
CA GLY A 252 1.48 17.24 8.16
C GLY A 252 2.32 16.19 8.92
N VAL A 253 2.13 16.04 10.23
CA VAL A 253 2.85 15.11 11.10
C VAL A 253 1.84 14.34 11.94
N SER A 254 1.92 13.01 11.93
CA SER A 254 1.07 12.21 12.80
C SER A 254 1.53 12.27 14.27
N GLN A 255 0.59 12.16 15.22
CA GLN A 255 0.88 12.06 16.66
C GLN A 255 1.90 10.94 17.00
N THR A 256 1.86 9.82 16.26
CA THR A 256 2.84 8.74 16.46
C THR A 256 4.19 9.01 15.79
N ASP A 257 4.23 9.83 14.75
CA ASP A 257 5.49 10.28 14.15
C ASP A 257 6.23 11.24 15.09
N PHE A 258 5.51 12.10 15.82
CA PHE A 258 6.10 13.03 16.80
C PHE A 258 6.78 12.30 17.97
N THR A 259 6.13 11.26 18.50
CA THR A 259 6.68 10.45 19.60
C THR A 259 7.85 9.58 19.14
N ARG A 260 7.78 9.00 17.95
CA ARG A 260 8.89 8.22 17.37
C ARG A 260 10.06 9.08 16.95
N ALA A 261 9.84 10.28 16.40
CA ALA A 261 10.90 11.22 16.08
C ALA A 261 11.70 11.59 17.33
N ARG A 262 11.03 11.95 18.43
CA ARG A 262 11.68 12.22 19.73
C ARG A 262 12.45 11.01 20.26
N LYS A 263 11.89 9.81 20.16
CA LYS A 263 12.57 8.59 20.60
C LYS A 263 13.80 8.28 19.75
N ARG A 264 13.68 8.42 18.42
CA ARG A 264 14.77 8.17 17.47
C ARG A 264 15.88 9.20 17.61
N GLU A 265 15.55 10.46 17.86
CA GLU A 265 16.49 11.52 18.18
C GLU A 265 17.22 11.24 19.50
N ARG A 266 16.49 10.80 20.53
CA ARG A 266 17.07 10.38 21.82
C ARG A 266 18.01 9.17 21.68
N ASP A 267 17.60 8.16 20.91
CA ASP A 267 18.34 6.92 20.73
C ASP A 267 19.52 7.11 19.74
N ALA A 268 19.43 8.05 18.79
CA ALA A 268 20.50 8.39 17.85
C ALA A 268 21.53 9.38 18.45
N ARG A 269 21.14 10.17 19.46
CA ARG A 269 22.01 11.12 20.16
C ARG A 269 23.35 10.53 20.62
N PRO A 270 23.41 9.36 21.29
CA PRO A 270 24.68 8.76 21.68
C PRO A 270 25.50 8.25 20.49
N LEU A 271 24.87 7.82 19.39
CA LEU A 271 25.56 7.37 18.17
C LEU A 271 26.15 8.55 17.39
N LEU A 272 25.39 9.64 17.25
CA LEU A 272 25.87 10.89 16.61
C LEU A 272 27.02 11.51 17.42
N ALA A 273 26.89 11.53 18.75
CA ALA A 273 27.97 11.99 19.64
C ALA A 273 29.20 11.07 19.61
N ALA A 274 29.05 9.79 19.24
CA ALA A 274 30.17 8.88 19.01
C ALA A 274 30.81 9.10 17.63
N MET A 275 30.02 9.41 16.59
CA MET A 275 30.52 9.75 15.25
C MET A 275 31.31 11.06 15.23
N GLU A 276 30.88 12.08 15.99
CA GLU A 276 31.63 13.33 16.18
C GLU A 276 32.98 13.15 16.87
N ARG A 277 33.21 12.01 17.54
CA ARG A 277 34.48 11.69 18.21
C ARG A 277 35.41 10.83 17.36
N VAL A 278 34.97 10.38 16.18
CA VAL A 278 35.85 9.71 15.23
C VAL A 278 36.76 10.79 14.65
N PRO A 279 38.10 10.70 14.80
CA PRO A 279 39.02 11.63 14.15
C PRO A 279 38.75 11.67 12.65
N ASP A 280 38.92 12.83 12.00
CA ASP A 280 38.89 12.96 10.54
C ASP A 280 40.06 12.16 9.95
N GLU A 281 39.87 10.84 9.85
CA GLU A 281 40.75 9.95 9.13
C GLU A 281 40.41 10.13 7.66
N GLU A 282 41.36 10.69 6.92
CA GLU A 282 41.23 10.94 5.48
C GLU A 282 40.79 9.62 4.82
N PRO A 283 39.63 9.59 4.13
CA PRO A 283 39.06 8.34 3.63
C PRO A 283 40.09 7.68 2.72
N ALA A 284 40.54 6.49 3.12
CA ALA A 284 41.51 5.72 2.36
C ALA A 284 41.10 5.70 0.89
N PRO A 285 42.02 5.98 -0.06
CA PRO A 285 41.68 6.03 -1.47
C PRO A 285 40.97 4.72 -1.83
N PRO A 286 39.85 4.79 -2.58
CA PRO A 286 39.09 3.60 -2.92
C PRO A 286 40.06 2.59 -3.54
N PRO A 287 40.00 1.30 -3.14
CA PRO A 287 40.89 0.29 -3.69
C PRO A 287 40.81 0.37 -5.21
N ALA A 288 41.97 0.50 -5.86
CA ALA A 288 42.07 0.56 -7.31
C ALA A 288 41.20 -0.57 -7.87
N SER A 289 40.13 -0.20 -8.57
CA SER A 289 39.20 -1.16 -9.14
C SER A 289 40.02 -2.13 -9.97
N ALA A 290 39.95 -3.42 -9.62
CA ALA A 290 40.57 -4.47 -10.43
C ALA A 290 40.20 -4.25 -11.90
N PRO A 291 41.15 -4.38 -12.84
CA PRO A 291 40.86 -4.17 -14.26
C PRO A 291 39.70 -5.10 -14.63
N VAL A 292 38.55 -4.50 -14.92
CA VAL A 292 37.40 -5.25 -15.39
C VAL A 292 37.83 -5.83 -16.74
N PRO A 293 37.79 -7.16 -16.93
CA PRO A 293 38.24 -7.75 -18.18
C PRO A 293 37.50 -7.07 -19.33
N ALA A 294 38.26 -6.63 -20.34
CA ALA A 294 37.72 -5.95 -21.49
C ALA A 294 36.73 -6.88 -22.20
N VAL A 295 35.43 -6.70 -21.94
CA VAL A 295 34.39 -7.29 -22.76
C VAL A 295 34.36 -6.44 -24.03
N ALA A 296 34.91 -6.96 -25.12
CA ALA A 296 34.81 -6.30 -26.42
C ALA A 296 33.37 -6.41 -26.93
N GLY A 297 32.75 -5.29 -27.29
CA GLY A 297 31.41 -5.24 -27.88
C GLY A 297 30.56 -4.05 -27.37
N ASP A 298 29.47 -3.79 -28.08
CA ASP A 298 28.47 -2.79 -27.68
C ASP A 298 27.50 -3.40 -26.66
N VAL A 299 27.33 -2.73 -25.51
CA VAL A 299 26.43 -3.20 -24.44
C VAL A 299 24.99 -2.75 -24.68
N LEU A 300 24.82 -1.60 -25.32
CA LEU A 300 23.53 -1.00 -25.63
C LEU A 300 23.53 -0.51 -27.07
N GLU A 301 22.56 -0.98 -27.84
CA GLU A 301 22.34 -0.55 -29.21
C GLU A 301 20.91 0.00 -29.33
N VAL A 302 20.79 1.16 -29.95
CA VAL A 302 19.54 1.84 -30.25
C VAL A 302 19.52 2.07 -31.74
N CYS A 303 18.50 1.58 -32.43
CA CYS A 303 18.40 1.71 -33.89
C CYS A 303 17.07 2.35 -34.30
N GLY A 304 17.15 3.44 -35.06
CA GLY A 304 16.02 4.15 -35.66
C GLY A 304 14.97 4.60 -34.65
N LEU A 305 15.39 5.06 -33.47
CA LEU A 305 14.47 5.34 -32.36
C LEU A 305 13.70 6.63 -32.58
N THR A 306 12.38 6.50 -32.77
CA THR A 306 11.47 7.63 -32.98
C THR A 306 10.44 7.69 -31.85
N VAL A 307 10.26 8.87 -31.26
CA VAL A 307 9.29 9.10 -30.17
C VAL A 307 8.43 10.30 -30.52
N ARG A 308 7.11 10.12 -30.47
CA ARG A 308 6.12 11.16 -30.77
C ARG A 308 5.23 11.45 -29.56
N PHE A 309 4.95 12.72 -29.29
CA PHE A 309 4.00 13.19 -28.29
C PHE A 309 2.89 14.00 -28.98
N GLY A 310 1.74 13.37 -29.21
CA GLY A 310 0.69 13.98 -30.03
C GLY A 310 1.22 14.20 -31.46
N GLN A 311 1.23 15.46 -31.89
CA GLN A 311 1.73 15.86 -33.22
C GLN A 311 3.23 16.19 -33.24
N VAL A 312 3.90 16.23 -32.08
CA VAL A 312 5.32 16.61 -31.98
C VAL A 312 6.21 15.37 -32.06
N VAL A 313 7.13 15.36 -33.02
CA VAL A 313 8.21 14.37 -33.10
C VAL A 313 9.34 14.82 -32.18
N ALA A 314 9.54 14.12 -31.06
CA ALA A 314 10.53 14.46 -30.05
C ALA A 314 11.88 13.76 -30.26
N LEU A 315 11.88 12.62 -30.96
CA LEU A 315 13.05 11.95 -31.50
C LEU A 315 12.68 11.42 -32.88
N ASP A 316 13.59 11.52 -33.83
CA ASP A 316 13.39 11.12 -35.22
C ASP A 316 14.56 10.26 -35.69
N GLY A 317 14.35 8.94 -35.76
CA GLY A 317 15.31 7.98 -36.31
C GLY A 317 16.66 7.93 -35.59
N VAL A 318 16.71 8.06 -34.25
CA VAL A 318 17.97 8.16 -33.52
C VAL A 318 18.68 6.81 -33.41
N ASP A 319 19.92 6.75 -33.89
CA ASP A 319 20.85 5.64 -33.70
C ASP A 319 21.89 5.98 -32.61
N LEU A 320 22.15 5.04 -31.70
CA LEU A 320 23.14 5.21 -30.63
C LEU A 320 23.70 3.84 -30.21
N THR A 321 25.02 3.74 -30.13
CA THR A 321 25.71 2.60 -29.51
C THR A 321 26.48 3.04 -28.27
N VAL A 322 26.50 2.19 -27.25
CA VAL A 322 27.30 2.38 -26.04
C VAL A 322 28.24 1.18 -25.90
N PRO A 323 29.57 1.39 -25.95
CA PRO A 323 30.52 0.32 -25.78
C PRO A 323 30.50 -0.21 -24.34
N ALA A 324 30.73 -1.51 -24.18
CA ALA A 324 30.88 -2.12 -22.86
C ALA A 324 32.04 -1.45 -22.10
N LEU A 325 31.83 -1.20 -20.80
CA LEU A 325 32.79 -0.53 -19.91
C LEU A 325 33.18 0.90 -20.33
N GLY A 326 32.49 1.48 -21.32
CA GLY A 326 32.68 2.87 -21.75
C GLY A 326 31.76 3.86 -21.04
N VAL A 327 32.16 5.13 -21.05
CA VAL A 327 31.33 6.25 -20.60
C VAL A 327 30.94 7.07 -21.83
N THR A 328 29.65 7.07 -22.17
CA THR A 328 29.11 7.85 -23.29
C THR A 328 28.39 9.10 -22.78
N GLY A 329 28.83 10.27 -23.25
CA GLY A 329 28.19 11.56 -22.95
C GLY A 329 27.20 11.97 -24.04
N LEU A 330 25.97 12.33 -23.66
CA LEU A 330 24.96 12.89 -24.55
C LEU A 330 24.73 14.38 -24.24
N ILE A 331 25.11 15.25 -25.15
CA ILE A 331 25.01 16.71 -25.02
C ILE A 331 24.06 17.31 -26.07
N GLY A 332 23.53 18.49 -25.79
CA GLY A 332 22.63 19.21 -26.70
C GLY A 332 21.77 20.26 -25.97
N PRO A 333 21.12 21.19 -26.68
CA PRO A 333 20.32 22.24 -26.06
C PRO A 333 19.08 21.70 -25.31
N ASN A 334 18.48 22.54 -24.46
CA ASN A 334 17.21 22.21 -23.82
C ASN A 334 16.13 22.00 -24.89
N GLY A 335 15.33 20.94 -24.75
CA GLY A 335 14.34 20.56 -25.76
C GLY A 335 14.86 19.61 -26.87
N ALA A 336 16.16 19.37 -26.99
CA ALA A 336 16.74 18.49 -28.03
C ALA A 336 16.44 16.97 -27.87
N GLY A 337 15.49 16.58 -27.03
CA GLY A 337 15.10 15.17 -26.89
C GLY A 337 15.97 14.29 -25.98
N LYS A 338 17.05 14.80 -25.37
CA LYS A 338 17.95 14.01 -24.46
C LYS A 338 17.20 13.19 -23.40
N SER A 339 16.33 13.85 -22.64
CA SER A 339 15.51 13.20 -21.60
C SER A 339 14.47 12.24 -22.19
N THR A 340 14.01 12.49 -23.41
CA THR A 340 13.11 11.60 -24.17
C THR A 340 13.84 10.33 -24.58
N LEU A 341 15.07 10.44 -25.09
CA LEU A 341 15.92 9.30 -25.48
C LEU A 341 16.17 8.39 -24.29
N ILE A 342 16.67 8.97 -23.19
CA ILE A 342 16.89 8.24 -21.94
C ILE A 342 15.59 7.59 -21.47
N SER A 343 14.45 8.28 -21.54
CA SER A 343 13.16 7.73 -21.12
C SER A 343 12.69 6.57 -22.01
N ALA A 344 12.90 6.61 -23.32
CA ALA A 344 12.53 5.52 -24.22
C ALA A 344 13.43 4.30 -24.04
N VAL A 345 14.75 4.51 -23.97
CA VAL A 345 15.76 3.47 -23.72
C VAL A 345 15.54 2.80 -22.37
N THR A 346 15.18 3.55 -21.33
CA THR A 346 14.92 3.00 -19.99
C THR A 346 13.48 2.50 -19.79
N GLY A 347 12.63 2.56 -20.82
CA GLY A 347 11.27 2.01 -20.83
C GLY A 347 10.20 2.88 -20.16
N PHE A 348 10.51 4.15 -19.83
CA PHE A 348 9.58 5.11 -19.24
C PHE A 348 8.79 5.93 -20.28
N ALA A 349 9.13 5.88 -21.56
CA ALA A 349 8.29 6.41 -22.63
C ALA A 349 7.20 5.37 -22.98
N ALA A 350 5.96 5.84 -23.14
CA ALA A 350 4.80 4.94 -23.32
C ALA A 350 4.81 4.20 -24.66
N ARG A 351 5.30 4.84 -25.74
CA ARG A 351 5.39 4.27 -27.09
C ARG A 351 6.57 4.89 -27.83
N TYR A 352 7.23 4.09 -28.65
CA TYR A 352 8.30 4.50 -29.56
C TYR A 352 8.39 3.50 -30.73
N GLU A 353 8.93 3.95 -31.86
CA GLU A 353 9.31 3.14 -33.01
C GLU A 353 10.83 2.90 -32.97
N GLY A 354 11.31 1.85 -33.65
CA GLY A 354 12.71 1.42 -33.61
C GLY A 354 12.99 0.28 -32.62
N SER A 355 14.26 -0.06 -32.44
CA SER A 355 14.71 -1.14 -31.55
C SER A 355 15.68 -0.63 -30.47
N VAL A 356 15.63 -1.28 -29.32
CA VAL A 356 16.61 -1.10 -28.23
C VAL A 356 17.05 -2.48 -27.82
N VAL A 357 18.35 -2.73 -27.89
CA VAL A 357 19.01 -4.00 -27.60
C VAL A 357 20.00 -3.78 -26.46
N LEU A 358 19.94 -4.64 -25.45
CA LEU A 358 20.85 -4.63 -24.30
C LEU A 358 21.49 -6.02 -24.20
N ASP A 359 22.82 -6.08 -24.20
CA ASP A 359 23.58 -7.35 -24.19
C ASP A 359 23.10 -8.32 -25.31
N GLY A 360 22.91 -7.79 -26.52
CA GLY A 360 22.40 -8.55 -27.66
C GLY A 360 20.93 -8.98 -27.58
N GLN A 361 20.18 -8.59 -26.53
CA GLN A 361 18.78 -8.96 -26.33
C GLN A 361 17.83 -7.77 -26.48
N PRO A 362 16.76 -7.88 -27.29
CA PRO A 362 15.80 -6.79 -27.44
C PRO A 362 15.05 -6.53 -26.14
N VAL A 363 15.00 -5.27 -25.70
CA VAL A 363 14.33 -4.85 -24.45
C VAL A 363 13.05 -4.05 -24.68
N GLY A 364 12.65 -3.84 -25.94
CA GLY A 364 11.52 -2.98 -26.31
C GLY A 364 10.21 -3.25 -25.57
N ARG A 365 9.85 -4.54 -25.39
CA ARG A 365 8.61 -4.95 -24.72
C ARG A 365 8.72 -5.05 -23.19
N LEU A 366 9.91 -4.84 -22.63
CA LEU A 366 10.15 -5.00 -21.20
C LEU A 366 9.76 -3.73 -20.43
N SER A 367 9.06 -3.93 -19.31
CA SER A 367 8.80 -2.86 -18.34
C SER A 367 10.10 -2.26 -17.79
N PRO A 368 10.10 -1.00 -17.30
CA PRO A 368 11.28 -0.40 -16.66
C PRO A 368 11.91 -1.31 -15.59
N SER A 369 11.06 -1.95 -14.77
CA SER A 369 11.53 -2.87 -13.72
C SER A 369 12.23 -4.10 -14.27
N SER A 370 11.84 -4.58 -15.44
CA SER A 370 12.50 -5.71 -16.10
C SER A 370 13.78 -5.28 -16.79
N ARG A 371 13.84 -4.07 -17.37
CA ARG A 371 15.07 -3.49 -17.93
C ARG A 371 16.12 -3.25 -16.83
N ALA A 372 15.71 -2.67 -15.70
CA ALA A 372 16.57 -2.45 -14.54
C ALA A 372 17.12 -3.75 -13.91
N ARG A 373 16.34 -4.83 -13.90
CA ARG A 373 16.81 -6.17 -13.48
C ARG A 373 17.84 -6.78 -14.45
N ARG A 374 17.86 -6.33 -15.71
CA ARG A 374 18.89 -6.70 -16.70
C ARG A 374 20.11 -5.74 -16.69
N GLY A 375 20.19 -4.81 -15.74
CA GLY A 375 21.33 -3.90 -15.60
C GLY A 375 21.09 -2.49 -16.17
N LEU A 376 20.07 -2.28 -17.01
CA LEU A 376 19.74 -0.95 -17.54
C LEU A 376 18.94 -0.12 -16.52
N ARG A 377 19.67 0.57 -15.64
CA ARG A 377 19.11 1.38 -14.55
C ARG A 377 19.13 2.87 -14.86
N ARG A 378 18.23 3.59 -14.21
CA ARG A 378 18.11 5.05 -14.32
C ARG A 378 18.14 5.69 -12.94
N THR A 379 18.95 6.71 -12.79
CA THR A 379 18.89 7.62 -11.65
C THR A 379 17.97 8.80 -11.98
N PHE A 380 17.30 9.31 -10.95
CA PHE A 380 16.50 10.53 -11.03
C PHE A 380 17.17 11.54 -10.10
N GLN A 381 17.36 12.76 -10.60
CA GLN A 381 17.76 13.91 -9.80
C GLN A 381 16.55 14.53 -9.12
#